data_AF-C7NU14-F1
#
_entry.id   AF-C7NU14-F1
#
_cell.length_a   1.000
_cell.length_b   1.000
_cell.length_c   1.000
_cell.angle_alpha   90.00
_cell.angle_beta   90.00
_cell.angle_gamma   90.00
#
_symmetry.space_group_name_H-M   'P 1'
#
loop_
_entity.id
_entity.type
_entity.pdbx_description
1 polymer ?
#
loop_
_entity_poly.entity_id
_entity_poly.type
_entity_poly.pdbx_seq_one_letter_code
_entity_poly.pdbx_strand_id
1 'polypeptide(L)' 'MTDDNPLADARVRRLIGLSGAFALAAIAIFFLDGTIRWVVLGVAVLDAIVTPYILGLAVENAEDESEEAADEYGFST' A
#
# COMPACT_ATOMS: atom_id res chain seq x y z
N MET A 1 8.04 -16.92 -17.12
CA MET A 1 6.85 -16.47 -16.38
C MET A 1 7.07 -14.98 -16.21
N THR A 2 6.17 -14.11 -16.67
CA THR A 2 6.39 -12.67 -16.51
C THR A 2 6.17 -12.33 -15.04
N ASP A 3 7.25 -12.10 -14.30
CA ASP A 3 7.27 -11.68 -12.90
C ASP A 3 6.90 -10.18 -12.78
N ASP A 4 5.81 -9.76 -13.42
CA ASP A 4 5.33 -8.38 -13.28
C ASP A 4 4.66 -8.24 -11.91
N ASN A 5 5.35 -7.59 -10.97
CA ASN A 5 4.81 -7.26 -9.67
C ASN A 5 3.64 -6.25 -9.83
N PRO A 6 2.39 -6.64 -9.55
CA PRO A 6 1.24 -5.76 -9.76
C PRO A 6 1.26 -4.53 -8.83
N LEU A 7 2.03 -4.55 -7.74
CA LEU A 7 2.16 -3.44 -6.79
C LEU A 7 3.14 -2.35 -7.26
N ALA A 8 3.98 -2.65 -8.26
CA ALA A 8 4.85 -1.67 -8.90
C ALA A 8 4.04 -0.57 -9.59
N ASP A 9 2.84 -0.90 -10.09
CA ASP A 9 1.92 0.11 -10.62
C ASP A 9 1.33 0.96 -9.48
N ALA A 10 1.67 2.25 -9.51
CA ALA A 10 1.17 3.25 -8.58
C ALA A 10 -0.36 3.37 -8.54
N ARG A 11 -1.05 3.01 -9.62
CA ARG A 11 -2.53 3.00 -9.70
C ARG A 11 -3.11 1.85 -8.88
N VAL A 12 -2.50 0.68 -8.95
CA VAL A 12 -2.95 -0.52 -8.23
C VAL A 12 -2.85 -0.30 -6.73
N ARG A 13 -1.69 0.15 -6.23
CA ARG A 13 -1.53 0.43 -4.79
C ARG A 13 -2.46 1.54 -4.29
N ARG A 14 -2.73 2.58 -5.11
CA ARG A 14 -3.72 3.62 -4.78
C ARG A 14 -5.14 3.07 -4.70
N LEU A 15 -5.54 2.19 -5.62
CA LEU A 15 -6.86 1.57 -5.60
C LEU A 15 -7.03 0.69 -4.35
N ILE A 16 -6.00 -0.05 -3.96
CA ILE A 16 -6.02 -0.85 -2.72
C ILE A 16 -6.27 0.07 -1.52
N GLY A 17 -5.45 1.11 -1.33
CA GLY A 17 -5.63 2.05 -0.22
C GLY A 17 -6.98 2.77 -0.22
N LEU A 18 -7.45 3.23 -1.39
CA LEU A 18 -8.75 3.89 -1.51
C LEU A 18 -9.92 2.94 -1.23
N SER A 19 -9.82 1.66 -1.59
CA SER A 19 -10.89 0.69 -1.35
C SER A 19 -11.08 0.40 0.14
N GLY A 20 -9.98 0.24 0.89
CA GLY A 20 -10.00 0.08 2.35
C GLY A 20 -10.52 1.33 3.05
N ALA A 21 -10.00 2.50 2.67
CA ALA A 21 -10.44 3.78 3.20
C ALA A 21 -11.93 4.03 2.94
N PHE A 22 -12.42 3.67 1.76
CA PHE A 22 -13.83 3.78 1.41
C PHE A 22 -14.71 2.89 2.31
N ALA A 23 -14.30 1.65 2.56
CA ALA A 23 -15.03 0.76 3.46
C ALA A 23 -15.08 1.33 4.89
N LEU A 24 -13.96 1.84 5.41
CA LEU A 24 -13.91 2.48 6.73
C LEU A 24 -14.79 3.74 6.80
N ALA A 25 -14.74 4.58 5.76
CA ALA A 25 -15.58 5.77 5.68
C ALA A 25 -17.07 5.43 5.61
N ALA A 26 -17.44 4.40 4.84
CA ALA A 26 -18.82 3.91 4.78
C ALA A 26 -19.27 3.42 6.16
N ILE A 27 -18.45 2.63 6.86
CA ILE A 27 -18.74 2.18 8.22
C ILE A 27 -18.95 3.37 9.15
N ALA A 28 -18.04 4.36 9.11
CA ALA A 28 -18.12 5.57 9.94
C ALA A 28 -19.38 6.39 9.71
N ILE A 29 -19.82 6.55 8.46
CA ILE A 29 -20.96 7.40 8.11
C ILE A 29 -22.28 6.70 8.43
N PHE A 30 -22.39 5.40 8.13
CA PHE A 30 -23.67 4.69 8.21
C PHE A 30 -23.93 4.00 9.56
N PHE A 31 -22.89 3.72 10.35
CA PHE A 31 -23.03 2.86 11.55
C PHE A 31 -22.47 3.47 12.84
N LEU A 32 -21.77 4.61 12.78
CA LEU A 32 -21.13 5.22 13.95
C LEU A 32 -21.68 6.62 14.23
N ASP A 33 -21.85 6.91 15.51
CA ASP A 33 -22.33 8.20 16.03
C ASP A 33 -21.34 8.83 17.01
N GLY A 34 -21.49 10.13 17.23
CA GLY A 34 -20.66 10.89 18.17
C GLY A 34 -19.18 10.93 17.76
N THR A 35 -18.29 10.98 18.74
CA THR A 35 -16.85 11.19 18.52
C THR A 35 -16.18 10.05 17.75
N ILE A 36 -16.63 8.81 17.95
CA ILE A 36 -15.99 7.63 17.33
C ILE A 36 -16.11 7.67 15.80
N ARG A 37 -17.19 8.24 15.23
CA ARG A 37 -17.32 8.48 13.79
C ARG A 37 -16.16 9.30 13.24
N TRP A 38 -15.78 10.38 13.92
CA TRP A 38 -14.69 11.26 13.48
C TRP A 38 -13.33 10.60 13.63
N VAL A 39 -13.14 9.79 14.68
CA VAL A 39 -11.92 8.99 14.85
C VAL A 39 -11.76 8.01 13.68
N VAL A 40 -12.80 7.24 13.35
CA VAL A 40 -12.75 6.27 12.25
C VAL A 40 -12.59 6.96 10.89
N LEU A 41 -13.23 8.11 10.66
CA LEU A 41 -12.99 8.92 9.47
C LEU A 41 -11.53 9.40 9.38
N GLY A 42 -10.92 9.79 10.50
CA GLY A 42 -9.50 10.10 10.56
C GLY A 42 -8.63 8.91 10.17
N VAL A 43 -8.96 7.71 10.68
CA VAL A 43 -8.27 6.47 10.30
C VAL A 43 -8.45 6.17 8.81
N ALA A 44 -9.65 6.37 8.24
CA ALA A 44 -9.89 6.18 6.81
C ALA A 44 -9.00 7.09 5.95
N VAL A 45 -8.83 8.35 6.34
CA VAL A 45 -7.91 9.28 5.65
C VAL A 45 -6.46 8.80 5.77
N LEU A 46 -6.05 8.34 6.95
CA LEU A 46 -4.71 7.77 7.13
C LEU A 46 -4.52 6.53 6.24
N ASP A 47 -5.49 5.61 6.21
CA ASP A 47 -5.43 4.40 5.38
C ASP A 47 -5.27 4.73 3.89
N ALA A 48 -6.01 5.73 3.39
CA ALA A 48 -5.93 6.17 2.00
C ALA A 48 -4.53 6.68 1.58
N ILE A 49 -3.70 7.11 2.55
CA ILE A 49 -2.38 7.70 2.31
C ILE A 49 -1.28 6.71 2.67
N VAL A 50 -1.36 6.10 3.86
CA VAL A 50 -0.33 5.25 4.43
C VAL A 50 -0.23 3.93 3.67
N THR A 51 -1.35 3.29 3.36
CA THR A 51 -1.36 2.01 2.65
C THR A 51 -0.63 2.08 1.29
N PRO A 52 -0.97 2.98 0.35
CA PRO A 52 -0.25 3.06 -0.92
C PRO A 52 1.21 3.48 -0.76
N TYR A 53 1.54 4.24 0.29
CA TYR A 53 2.92 4.64 0.58
C TYR A 53 3.77 3.45 1.05
N ILE A 54 3.28 2.69 2.03
CA ILE A 54 3.97 1.49 2.54
C ILE A 54 4.10 0.42 1.47
N LEU A 55 3.07 0.22 0.64
CA LEU A 55 3.18 -0.69 -0.52
C LEU A 55 4.25 -0.23 -1.51
N GLY A 56 4.43 1.08 -1.71
CA GLY A 56 5.50 1.61 -2.54
C GLY A 56 6.88 1.29 -1.97
N LEU A 57 7.09 1.55 -0.68
CA LEU A 57 8.33 1.21 0.03
C LEU A 57 8.65 -0.29 -0.02
N ALA A 58 7.63 -1.13 0.12
CA ALA A 58 7.82 -2.59 0.08
C ALA A 58 8.26 -3.07 -1.31
N VAL A 59 7.83 -2.40 -2.38
CA VAL A 59 8.29 -2.72 -3.75
C VAL A 59 9.74 -2.29 -3.93
N GLU A 60 10.08 -1.06 -3.56
CA GLU A 60 11.44 -0.51 -3.66
C GLU A 60 12.46 -1.38 -2.91
N ASN A 61 12.16 -1.73 -1.65
CA ASN A 61 13.05 -2.59 -0.87
C ASN A 61 13.22 -3.99 -1.49
N ALA A 62 12.17 -4.54 -2.12
CA ALA A 62 12.24 -5.85 -2.76
C ALA A 62 13.06 -5.83 -4.05
N GLU A 63 13.07 -4.69 -4.76
CA GLU A 63 13.93 -4.46 -5.92
C GLU A 63 15.41 -4.38 -5.47
N ASP A 64 15.70 -3.59 -4.45
CA ASP A 64 17.06 -3.43 -3.89
C ASP A 64 17.67 -4.77 -3.42
N GLU A 65 16.91 -5.58 -2.68
CA GLU A 65 17.34 -6.92 -2.24
C GLU A 65 17.65 -7.86 -3.41
N SER A 66 16.95 -7.71 -4.53
CA SER A 66 17.15 -8.52 -5.73
C SER A 66 18.39 -8.09 -6.53
N GLU A 67 18.69 -6.78 -6.56
CA GLU A 67 19.90 -6.24 -7.18
C GLU A 67 21.16 -6.63 -6.38
N GLU A 68 21.12 -6.52 -5.05
CA GLU A 68 22.24 -6.91 -4.18
C GLU A 68 22.56 -8.41 -4.30
N ALA A 69 21.54 -9.26 -4.37
CA ALA A 69 21.71 -10.69 -4.63
C ALA A 69 22.28 -10.97 -6.03
N ALA A 70 21.90 -10.20 -7.06
CA ALA A 70 22.43 -10.35 -8.41
C ALA A 70 23.92 -9.94 -8.48
N ASP A 71 24.31 -8.89 -7.77
CA ASP A 71 25.69 -8.40 -7.70
C ASP A 71 26.61 -9.35 -6.89
N GLU A 72 26.11 -9.94 -5.80
CA GLU A 72 26.91 -10.84 -4.95
C GLU A 72 27.15 -12.22 -5.60
N TYR A 73 26.20 -12.72 -6.40
CA TYR A 73 26.33 -13.99 -7.15
C TYR A 73 26.71 -13.78 -8.63
N GLY A 74 26.98 -12.53 -9.04
CA GLY A 74 27.40 -12.13 -10.38
C GLY A 74 28.79 -12.63 -10.75
N PHE A 75 28.83 -13.72 -11.50
CA PHE A 75 30.03 -14.34 -12.08
C PHE A 75 30.87 -13.33 -12.87
N SER A 76 32.12 -13.11 -12.42
CA SER A 76 33.19 -12.50 -13.21
C SER A 76 33.36 -13.27 -14.53
N THR A 77 32.97 -12.66 -15.64
CA THR A 77 33.56 -12.90 -16.97
C THR A 77 33.90 -11.57 -17.63
#